data_AF-A0A6F8V6H1-F1
#
_entry.id   AF-A0A6F8V6H1-F1
#
_cell.length_a   1.000
_cell.length_b   1.000
_cell.length_c   1.000
_cell.angle_alpha   90.00
_cell.angle_beta   90.00
_cell.angle_gamma   90.00
#
_symmetry.space_group_name_H-M   'P 1'
#
loop_
_entity.id
_entity.type
_entity.pdbx_description
1 polymer ?
#
loop_
_entity_poly.entity_id
_entity_poly.type
_entity_poly.pdbx_seq_one_letter_code
_entity_poly.pdbx_strand_id
1 'polypeptide(L)' 'MSDKKDSNNLFVERRPQGDYAVRKPNAERASAVAPTQAEAIERAKELNPDAAVHVERVRNTNTGNPDKWRKP' A
#
# COMPACT_ATOMS: atom_id res chain seq x y z
N MET A 1 -4.99 11.96 -24.24
CA MET A 1 -5.34 11.50 -22.88
C MET A 1 -4.12 10.76 -22.38
N SER A 2 -3.47 11.23 -21.32
CA SER A 2 -2.12 10.79 -20.96
C SER A 2 -2.14 9.39 -20.35
N ASP A 3 -1.67 8.40 -21.10
CA ASP A 3 -1.15 7.12 -20.61
C ASP A 3 0.06 7.38 -19.69
N LYS A 4 -0.18 7.89 -18.48
CA LYS A 4 0.82 7.89 -17.42
C LYS A 4 0.97 6.44 -17.01
N LYS A 5 1.96 5.76 -17.65
CA LYS A 5 2.63 4.53 -17.19
C LYS A 5 2.24 4.27 -15.75
N ASP A 6 1.28 3.38 -15.52
CA ASP A 6 0.88 2.99 -14.17
C ASP A 6 2.17 2.58 -13.48
N SER A 7 2.70 3.46 -12.62
CA SER A 7 3.85 3.10 -11.82
C SER A 7 3.40 1.83 -11.13
N ASN A 8 4.12 0.72 -11.31
CA ASN A 8 3.86 -0.57 -10.69
C ASN A 8 4.04 -0.44 -9.17
N ASN A 9 3.47 0.57 -8.54
CA ASN A 9 3.60 0.90 -7.15
C ASN A 9 2.27 0.49 -6.55
N LEU A 10 2.32 -0.30 -5.49
CA LEU A 10 1.15 -0.63 -4.70
C LEU A 10 1.31 -0.03 -3.32
N PHE A 11 0.28 0.62 -2.83
CA PHE A 11 0.28 1.31 -1.55
C PHE A 11 -0.59 0.55 -0.58
N VAL A 12 0.01 0.09 0.51
CA VAL A 12 -0.67 -0.57 1.63
C VAL A 12 -0.92 0.47 2.70
N GLU A 13 -2.17 0.90 2.85
CA GLU A 13 -2.63 1.91 3.82
C GLU A 13 -3.54 1.28 4.87
N ARG A 14 -3.49 1.79 6.11
CA ARG A 14 -4.40 1.35 7.18
C ARG A 14 -5.68 2.16 7.13
N ARG A 15 -6.82 1.48 7.19
CA ARG A 15 -8.13 2.13 7.21
C ARG A 15 -8.61 2.38 8.65
N PRO A 16 -9.58 3.28 8.86
CA PRO A 16 -10.09 3.63 10.19
C PRO A 16 -10.59 2.43 11.01
N GLN A 17 -11.11 1.41 10.34
CA GLN A 17 -11.65 0.19 10.95
C GLN A 17 -10.56 -0.82 11.36
N GLY A 18 -9.28 -0.53 11.12
CA GLY A 18 -8.15 -1.33 11.57
C GLY A 18 -7.61 -2.34 10.56
N ASP A 19 -8.31 -2.55 9.44
CA ASP A 19 -7.85 -3.34 8.31
C ASP A 19 -6.92 -2.53 7.37
N TYR A 20 -6.35 -3.21 6.39
CA TYR A 20 -5.38 -2.65 5.44
C TYR A 20 -5.90 -2.75 4.02
N ALA A 21 -5.78 -1.67 3.26
CA ALA A 21 -6.13 -1.62 1.85
C ALA A 21 -4.89 -1.55 0.97
N VAL A 22 -4.92 -2.28 -0.14
CA VAL A 22 -3.94 -2.20 -1.23
C VAL A 22 -4.51 -1.30 -2.32
N ARG A 23 -3.82 -0.21 -2.66
CA ARG A 23 -4.22 0.72 -3.71
C ARG A 23 -3.16 0.89 -4.78
N LYS A 24 -3.62 1.15 -6.01
CA LYS A 24 -2.76 1.69 -7.08
C LYS A 24 -2.64 3.20 -6.93
N PRO A 25 -1.56 3.82 -7.45
CA PRO A 25 -1.44 5.27 -7.50
C PRO A 25 -2.65 5.87 -8.22
N ASN A 26 -3.23 6.93 -7.65
CA ASN A 26 -4.41 7.63 -8.19
C ASN A 26 -5.69 6.79 -8.32
N ALA A 27 -5.74 5.60 -7.72
CA ALA A 27 -6.96 4.79 -7.73
C ALA A 27 -7.94 5.24 -6.63
N GLU A 28 -9.16 5.57 -7.04
CA GLU A 28 -10.26 5.89 -6.12
C GLU A 28 -10.69 4.67 -5.28
N ARG A 29 -10.47 3.45 -5.81
CA ARG A 29 -10.88 2.19 -5.19
C ARG A 29 -9.68 1.36 -4.71
N ALA A 30 -9.85 0.69 -3.58
CA ALA A 30 -8.92 -0.34 -3.13
C ALA A 30 -8.95 -1.53 -4.11
N SER A 31 -7.77 -2.03 -4.48
CA SER A 31 -7.60 -3.24 -5.28
C SER A 31 -7.81 -4.50 -4.43
N ALA A 32 -7.42 -4.45 -3.16
CA ALA A 32 -7.68 -5.51 -2.17
C ALA A 32 -7.80 -4.90 -0.77
N VAL A 33 -8.45 -5.63 0.13
CA VAL A 33 -8.50 -5.32 1.56
C VAL A 33 -8.14 -6.59 2.33
N ALA A 34 -7.33 -6.46 3.37
CA ALA A 34 -6.89 -7.58 4.21
C ALA A 34 -6.90 -7.18 5.70
N PRO A 35 -7.16 -8.12 6.62
CA PRO A 35 -7.26 -7.81 8.03
C PRO A 35 -5.90 -7.41 8.65
N THR A 36 -4.78 -7.89 8.09
CA THR A 36 -3.43 -7.53 8.55
C THR A 36 -2.56 -6.88 7.47
N GLN A 37 -1.54 -6.15 7.92
CA GLN A 37 -0.55 -5.52 7.03
C GLN A 37 0.23 -6.56 6.22
N ALA A 38 0.57 -7.70 6.83
CA ALA A 38 1.31 -8.78 6.17
C ALA A 38 0.49 -9.38 5.02
N GLU A 39 -0.78 -9.71 5.28
CA GLU A 39 -1.69 -10.21 4.25
C GLU A 39 -1.91 -9.17 3.14
N ALA A 40 -2.00 -7.87 3.46
CA ALA A 40 -2.11 -6.83 2.45
C ALA A 40 -0.85 -6.75 1.55
N ILE A 41 0.35 -6.96 2.11
CA ILE A 41 1.59 -7.03 1.34
C ILE A 41 1.61 -8.28 0.45
N GLU A 42 1.17 -9.43 0.95
CA GLU A 42 1.06 -10.66 0.16
C GLU A 42 0.08 -10.47 -0.99
N ARG A 43 -1.11 -9.94 -0.73
CA ARG A 43 -2.08 -9.58 -1.77
C ARG A 43 -1.51 -8.62 -2.80
N ALA A 44 -0.72 -7.63 -2.37
CA ALA A 44 -0.05 -6.72 -3.29
C ALA A 44 0.93 -7.45 -4.22
N LYS A 45 1.72 -8.39 -3.68
CA LYS A 45 2.65 -9.23 -4.46
C LYS A 45 1.93 -10.20 -5.39
N GLU A 46 0.79 -10.76 -4.99
CA GLU A 46 -0.06 -11.61 -5.85
C GLU A 46 -0.65 -10.81 -7.02
N LEU A 47 -1.12 -9.59 -6.75
CA LEU A 47 -1.73 -8.72 -7.76
C LEU A 47 -0.72 -8.24 -8.79
N ASN A 48 0.51 -7.93 -8.35
CA ASN A 48 1.59 -7.55 -9.23
C ASN A 48 2.94 -7.94 -8.60
N PRO A 49 3.58 -9.04 -9.04
CA PRO A 49 4.84 -9.50 -8.47
C PRO A 49 6.00 -8.54 -8.73
N ASP A 50 5.93 -7.75 -9.81
CA ASP A 50 6.94 -6.74 -10.16
C ASP A 50 6.67 -5.37 -9.51
N ALA A 51 5.63 -5.27 -8.67
CA ALA A 51 5.27 -4.01 -8.06
C ALA A 51 6.14 -3.64 -6.86
N ALA A 52 6.55 -2.37 -6.81
CA ALA A 52 7.10 -1.76 -5.61
C ALA A 52 5.97 -1.58 -4.58
N VAL A 53 5.97 -2.42 -3.55
CA VAL A 53 5.02 -2.32 -2.45
C VAL A 53 5.51 -1.26 -1.45
N HIS A 54 4.70 -0.23 -1.26
CA HIS A 54 4.90 0.84 -0.30
C HIS A 54 3.93 0.64 0.85
N VAL A 55 4.45 0.54 2.07
CA VAL A 55 3.63 0.27 3.25
C VAL A 55 3.58 1.50 4.15
N GLU A 56 2.38 1.95 4.49
CA GLU A 56 2.15 3.09 5.37
C GLU A 56 2.69 2.80 6.78
N ARG A 57 3.40 3.78 7.35
CA ARG A 57 3.86 3.71 8.75
C ARG A 57 2.73 4.09 9.68
N VAL A 58 2.11 3.11 10.30
CA VAL A 58 1.00 3.35 11.24
C VAL A 58 1.47 3.87 12.62
N ARG A 59 2.76 3.74 12.94
CA ARG A 59 3.31 4.10 14.26
C ARG A 59 4.19 5.36 14.17
N ASN A 60 3.92 6.34 15.03
CA ASN A 60 4.88 7.40 15.35
C ASN A 60 6.05 6.77 16.12
N THR A 61 7.26 6.85 15.56
CA THR A 61 8.49 6.40 16.19
C THR A 61 9.50 7.54 16.17
N ASN A 62 10.41 7.61 17.15
CA ASN A 62 11.48 8.63 17.19
C ASN A 62 12.36 8.66 15.92
N THR A 63 12.38 7.57 15.14
CA THR A 63 13.13 7.41 13.89
C THR A 63 12.23 7.44 12.64
N GLY A 64 10.96 7.82 12.77
CA GLY A 64 10.01 7.73 11.66
C GLY A 64 8.57 8.13 11.97
N ASN A 65 8.06 9.06 11.16
CA ASN A 65 6.68 9.51 11.18
C ASN A 65 5.80 8.68 10.21
N PRO A 66 4.46 8.72 10.38
CA PRO A 66 3.49 8.11 9.49
C PRO A 66 3.64 8.52 8.01
N ASP A 67 4.16 9.71 7.76
CA ASP A 67 4.45 10.25 6.42
C ASP A 67 5.60 9.55 5.66
N LYS A 68 6.19 8.47 6.18
CA LYS A 68 7.31 7.76 5.53
C LYS A 68 6.94 6.32 5.18
N TRP A 69 6.74 6.05 3.90
CA TRP A 69 6.52 4.70 3.37
C TRP A 69 7.71 3.76 3.66
N ARG A 70 7.43 2.55 4.17
CA ARG A 70 8.44 1.48 4.27
C ARG A 70 8.46 0.67 2.97
N LYS A 71 9.66 0.29 2.52
CA LYS A 71 9.85 -0.83 1.61
C LYS A 71 9.91 -2.10 2.47
N PRO A 72 9.07 -3.12 2.24
CA PRO A 72 9.12 -4.39 2.95
C PRO A 72 10.38 -5.19 2.61
#